data_AF-A0A818BT88-F1
#
_entry.id   AF-A0A818BT88-F1
#
_cell.length_a   1.000
_cell.length_b   1.000
_cell.length_c   1.000
_cell.angle_alpha   90.00
_cell.angle_beta   90.00
_cell.angle_gamma   90.00
#
_symmetry.space_group_name_H-M   'P 1'
#
loop_
_entity.id
_entity.type
_entity.pdbx_description
1 polymer ?
#
loop_
_entity_poly.entity_id
_entity_poly.type
_entity_poly.pdbx_seq_one_letter_code
_entity_poly.pdbx_strand_id
1 'polypeptide(L)'
;DVINYLTEQRIKIMPHPPYSPDLAPCDYWLNDYIKRNLTDQPDEKSLARAVSKVMKKVPKEEFRKTFDKLLERMELCINNHGDYFEHLIK
;
A
#
# COMPACT_ATOMS: atom_id res chain seq x y z
N ASP A 1 -7.36 19.46 14.20
CA ASP A 1 -6.92 18.11 14.60
C ASP A 1 -7.28 17.12 13.50
N VAL A 2 -6.39 16.20 13.15
CA VAL A 2 -6.58 15.29 11.99
C VAL A 2 -7.69 14.28 12.26
N ILE A 3 -7.79 13.75 13.48
CA ILE A 3 -8.81 12.75 13.84
C ILE A 3 -10.20 13.38 13.82
N ASN A 4 -10.34 14.61 14.33
CA ASN A 4 -11.60 15.35 14.26
C ASN A 4 -12.04 15.57 12.81
N TYR A 5 -11.12 16.01 11.94
CA TYR A 5 -11.43 16.19 10.52
C TYR A 5 -11.90 14.89 9.85
N LEU A 6 -11.19 13.78 10.06
CA LEU A 6 -11.58 12.48 9.49
C LEU A 6 -12.95 12.02 9.99
N THR A 7 -13.25 12.26 11.27
CA THR A 7 -14.54 11.96 11.89
C THR A 7 -15.67 12.79 11.28
N GLU A 8 -15.46 14.10 11.09
CA GLU A 8 -16.40 15.00 10.41
C GLU A 8 -16.66 14.58 8.97
N GLN A 9 -15.63 14.10 8.26
CA GLN A 9 -15.74 13.56 6.91
C GLN A 9 -16.31 12.13 6.85
N ARG A 10 -16.71 11.55 7.99
CA ARG A 10 -17.25 10.17 8.10
C ARG A 10 -16.30 9.09 7.59
N ILE A 11 -14.99 9.32 7.72
CA ILE A 11 -13.97 8.33 7.36
C ILE A 11 -13.69 7.45 8.57
N LYS A 12 -13.94 6.15 8.44
CA LYS A 12 -13.59 5.16 9.48
C LYS A 12 -12.11 4.80 9.35
N ILE A 13 -11.35 5.08 10.40
CA ILE A 13 -9.93 4.70 10.49
C ILE A 13 -9.84 3.20 10.79
N MET A 14 -9.04 2.48 10.00
CA MET A 14 -8.70 1.08 10.27
C MET A 14 -7.55 1.02 11.29
N PRO A 15 -7.65 0.18 12.35
CA PRO A 15 -6.51 -0.05 13.23
C PRO A 15 -5.32 -0.59 12.44
N HIS A 16 -4.13 -0.05 12.71
CA HIS A 16 -2.89 -0.51 12.08
C HIS A 16 -1.81 -0.67 13.17
N PRO A 17 -1.21 -1.86 13.30
CA PRO A 17 -0.17 -2.09 14.28
C PRO A 17 1.11 -1.30 13.94
N PRO A 18 1.89 -0.86 14.96
CA PRO A 18 3.19 -0.26 14.73
C PRO A 18 4.14 -1.22 14.00
N TYR A 19 5.01 -0.67 13.15
CA TYR A 19 6.05 -1.42 12.42
C TYR A 19 5.53 -2.55 11.51
N SER A 20 4.34 -2.42 10.93
CA SER A 20 3.78 -3.46 10.05
C SER A 20 3.64 -3.02 8.59
N PRO A 21 4.75 -2.72 7.87
CA PRO A 21 4.70 -2.46 6.43
C PRO A 21 4.21 -3.69 5.64
N ASP A 22 4.35 -4.88 6.23
CA ASP A 22 3.79 -6.14 5.78
C ASP A 22 2.24 -6.22 5.89
N LEU A 23 1.59 -5.19 6.43
CA LEU A 23 0.14 -5.02 6.44
C LEU A 23 -0.31 -3.72 5.77
N ALA A 24 0.58 -3.01 5.08
CA ALA A 24 0.29 -1.75 4.40
C ALA A 24 0.37 -1.89 2.87
N PRO A 25 -0.75 -1.85 2.13
CA PRO A 25 -0.76 -2.04 0.66
C PRO A 25 0.17 -1.12 -0.13
N CYS A 26 0.44 0.08 0.38
CA CYS A 26 1.39 0.98 -0.24
C CYS A 26 2.83 0.47 -0.14
N ASP A 27 3.20 -0.08 1.00
CA ASP A 27 4.58 -0.47 1.29
C ASP A 27 4.94 -1.80 0.64
N TYR A 28 4.09 -2.81 0.75
CA TYR A 28 4.39 -4.13 0.18
C TYR A 28 4.13 -4.27 -1.32
N TRP A 29 3.45 -3.31 -1.93
CA TRP A 29 3.07 -3.39 -3.33
C TRP A 29 3.24 -2.09 -4.11
N LEU A 30 2.48 -1.04 -3.76
CA LEU A 30 2.32 0.11 -4.66
C LEU A 30 3.63 0.85 -4.91
N ASN A 31 4.40 1.11 -3.86
CA ASN A 31 5.65 1.85 -3.95
C ASN A 31 6.68 1.12 -4.82
N ASP A 32 6.79 -0.19 -4.64
CA ASP A 32 7.64 -1.05 -5.46
C ASP A 32 7.17 -1.13 -6.92
N TYR A 33 5.86 -1.24 -7.14
CA TYR A 33 5.29 -1.21 -8.48
C TYR A 33 5.64 0.11 -9.20
N ILE A 34 5.48 1.25 -8.52
CA ILE A 34 5.83 2.56 -9.08
C ILE A 34 7.32 2.60 -9.41
N LYS A 35 8.19 2.28 -8.46
CA LYS A 35 9.65 2.32 -8.65
C LYS A 35 10.12 1.45 -9.82
N ARG A 36 9.56 0.24 -9.99
CA ARG A 36 9.90 -0.67 -11.09
C ARG A 36 9.48 -0.15 -12.47
N ASN A 37 8.47 0.71 -12.53
CA ASN A 37 7.88 1.23 -13.78
C ASN A 37 8.21 2.70 -14.03
N LEU A 38 9.01 3.31 -13.17
CA LEU A 38 9.41 4.71 -13.23
C LEU A 38 10.87 4.78 -13.66
N THR A 39 11.16 5.68 -14.59
CA THR A 39 12.54 6.05 -14.94
C THR A 39 12.92 7.33 -14.21
N ASP A 40 14.23 7.58 -14.08
CA ASP A 40 14.73 8.83 -13.52
C ASP A 40 14.13 10.04 -14.24
N GLN A 41 13.80 11.06 -13.45
CA GLN A 41 13.23 12.32 -13.91
C GLN A 41 14.13 13.47 -13.47
N PRO A 42 14.31 14.50 -14.31
CA PRO A 42 15.24 15.59 -14.02
C PRO A 42 14.75 16.55 -12.94
N ASP A 43 13.45 16.58 -12.63
CA ASP A 43 12.86 17.48 -11.65
C ASP A 43 11.57 16.94 -11.02
N GLU A 44 11.10 17.60 -9.96
CA GLU A 44 9.87 17.25 -9.25
C GLU A 44 8.61 17.27 -10.15
N LYS A 45 8.51 18.22 -11.08
CA LYS A 45 7.32 18.39 -11.93
C LYS A 45 7.20 17.28 -12.97
N SER A 46 8.33 16.81 -13.50
CA SER A 46 8.41 15.67 -14.41
C SER A 46 8.19 14.37 -13.65
N LEU A 47 8.74 14.25 -12.42
CA LEU A 47 8.48 13.13 -11.51
C LEU A 47 6.98 12.96 -11.20
N ALA A 48 6.30 14.01 -10.76
CA ALA A 48 4.86 13.95 -10.45
C ALA A 48 4.02 13.52 -11.67
N ARG A 49 4.37 14.00 -12.87
CA ARG A 49 3.71 13.61 -14.13
C ARG A 49 3.99 12.15 -14.49
N ALA A 50 5.22 11.69 -14.32
CA ALA A 50 5.62 10.32 -14.59
C ALA A 50 4.93 9.32 -13.64
N VAL A 51 4.95 9.59 -12.33
CA VAL A 51 4.23 8.80 -11.32
C VAL A 51 2.74 8.75 -11.62
N SER A 52 2.12 9.90 -11.93
CA SER A 52 0.70 9.95 -12.31
C SER A 52 0.39 9.10 -13.54
N LYS A 53 1.30 9.06 -14.52
CA LYS A 53 1.14 8.24 -15.74
C LYS A 53 1.27 6.74 -15.43
N VAL A 54 2.17 6.34 -14.54
CA VAL A 54 2.29 4.96 -14.05
C VAL A 54 1.02 4.53 -13.31
N MET A 55 0.56 5.36 -12.37
CA MET A 55 -0.65 5.09 -11.58
C MET A 55 -1.90 4.94 -12.44
N LYS A 56 -2.09 5.79 -13.45
CA LYS A 56 -3.25 5.73 -14.37
C LYS A 56 -3.26 4.47 -15.24
N LYS A 57 -2.14 3.78 -15.39
CA LYS A 57 -2.05 2.51 -16.14
C LYS A 57 -2.37 1.30 -15.28
N VAL A 58 -2.39 1.42 -13.95
CA VAL A 58 -2.70 0.31 -13.05
C VAL A 58 -4.19 -0.05 -13.24
N PRO A 59 -4.51 -1.29 -13.66
CA PRO A 59 -5.90 -1.71 -13.78
C PRO A 59 -6.61 -1.70 -12.43
N LYS A 60 -7.92 -1.42 -12.42
CA LYS A 60 -8.75 -1.50 -11.20
C LYS A 60 -8.66 -2.87 -10.52
N GLU A 61 -8.51 -3.93 -11.30
CA GLU A 61 -8.38 -5.30 -10.80
C GLU A 61 -7.13 -5.51 -9.94
N GLU A 62 -6.01 -4.82 -10.26
CA GLU A 62 -4.79 -4.92 -9.44
C GLU A 62 -4.97 -4.22 -8.08
N PHE A 63 -5.73 -3.12 -8.03
CA PHE A 63 -6.13 -2.52 -6.76
C PHE A 63 -7.04 -3.46 -5.97
N ARG A 64 -8.03 -4.11 -6.58
CA ARG A 64 -8.88 -5.08 -5.84
C ARG A 64 -8.04 -6.22 -5.28
N LYS A 65 -7.17 -6.80 -6.12
CA LYS A 65 -6.27 -7.89 -5.75
C LYS A 65 -5.36 -7.54 -4.58
N THR A 66 -4.92 -6.28 -4.44
CA THR A 66 -4.10 -5.90 -3.29
C THR A 66 -4.86 -5.98 -1.97
N PHE A 67 -6.16 -5.66 -1.97
CA PHE A 67 -6.99 -5.79 -0.77
C PHE A 67 -7.35 -7.24 -0.47
N ASP A 68 -7.54 -8.08 -1.48
CA ASP A 68 -7.69 -9.53 -1.29
C ASP A 68 -6.43 -10.09 -0.62
N LYS A 69 -5.24 -9.70 -1.12
CA LYS A 69 -3.95 -10.04 -0.50
C LYS A 69 -3.80 -9.51 0.92
N LEU A 70 -4.35 -8.33 1.24
CA LEU A 70 -4.28 -7.80 2.60
C LEU A 70 -4.95 -8.76 3.60
N LEU A 71 -6.07 -9.39 3.23
CA LEU A 71 -6.72 -10.39 4.07
C LEU A 71 -5.85 -11.64 4.26
N GLU A 72 -5.26 -12.15 3.19
CA GLU A 72 -4.31 -13.28 3.26
C GLU A 72 -3.11 -12.96 4.15
N ARG A 73 -2.56 -11.74 4.04
CA ARG A 73 -1.44 -11.29 4.87
C ARG A 73 -1.81 -11.12 6.35
N MET A 74 -3.02 -10.63 6.64
CA MET A 74 -3.54 -10.60 8.01
C MET A 74 -3.66 -12.01 8.60
N GLU A 75 -4.13 -12.98 7.81
CA GLU A 75 -4.21 -14.39 8.24
C GLU A 75 -2.81 -14.98 8.49
N LEU A 76 -1.83 -14.71 7.62
CA LEU A 76 -0.43 -15.11 7.85
C LEU A 76 0.15 -14.48 9.13
N CYS A 77 -0.12 -13.20 9.38
CA CYS A 77 0.29 -12.52 10.60
C CYS A 77 -0.29 -13.20 11.85
N ILE A 78 -1.58 -13.55 11.84
CA ILE A 78 -2.24 -14.25 12.94
C ILE A 78 -1.63 -15.65 13.14
N ASN A 79 -1.45 -16.40 12.06
CA ASN A 79 -0.89 -17.75 12.10
C ASN A 79 0.58 -17.77 12.53
N ASN A 80 1.30 -16.67 12.30
CA ASN A 80 2.66 -16.46 12.74
C ASN A 80 2.75 -15.69 14.07
N HIS A 81 1.66 -15.67 14.86
CA HIS A 81 1.62 -15.06 16.18
C HIS A 81 2.05 -13.59 16.26
N GLY A 82 1.86 -12.83 15.19
CA GLY A 82 2.23 -11.42 15.09
C GLY A 82 3.66 -11.16 14.59
N ASP A 83 4.48 -12.20 14.39
CA ASP A 83 5.82 -12.06 13.81
C ASP A 83 5.75 -11.84 12.29
N TYR A 84 6.78 -11.21 11.73
CA TYR A 84 6.91 -11.01 10.28
C TYR A 84 6.89 -12.35 9.52
N PHE A 85 6.05 -12.41 8.49
CA PHE A 85 5.78 -13.63 7.72
C PHE A 85 6.24 -13.54 6.26
N GLU A 86 6.94 -12.48 5.86
CA GLU A 86 7.36 -12.29 4.47
C GLU A 86 8.25 -13.43 3.96
N HIS A 87 9.05 -14.04 4.85
CA HIS A 87 9.88 -15.20 4.55
C HIS A 87 9.07 -16.49 4.26
N LEU A 88 7.76 -16.50 4.56
CA LEU A 88 6.84 -17.61 4.29
C LEU A 88 6.10 -17.45 2.95
N ILE A 89 6.15 -16.25 2.36
CA ILE A 89 5.52 -15.94 1.07
C ILE A 89 6.50 -16.34 -0.03
N LYS A 90 6.09 -17.28 -0.91
CA LYS A 90 6.86 -17.70 -2.09
C LYS A 90 6.68 -16.75 -3.27
#